data_AF-A0A5J5AM61-F1
#
_entry.id   AF-A0A5J5AM61-F1
#
_cell.length_a   1.000
_cell.length_b   1.000
_cell.length_c   1.000
_cell.angle_alpha   90.00
_cell.angle_beta   90.00
_cell.angle_gamma   90.00
#
_symmetry.space_group_name_H-M   'P 1'
#
loop_
_entity.id
_entity.type
_entity.pdbx_description
1 polymer ?
#
loop_
_entity_poly.entity_id
_entity_poly.type
_entity_poly.pdbx_seq_one_letter_code
_entity_poly.pdbx_strand_id
1 'polypeptide(L)'
;MGAAGAPLEKALGDQFPEGERYFGLENFGHNCYCNSVLQALYFCVPFREQLLQYYANNKNLVDTEENLLTCLAELFTQISSQKKKTGVIAPKCFVQRLKKQNEIFRSYMHQDAHEFLKYLLNELVDILEKESQAAKSDHETTSPPEKIANGPKTALANGAQKEPLVTWVHKNFHGMLTNETRCLSCETVTARDETFFDLSLDIEQNRSITCCLKNFSSTEALNAKDKFFCDNRCSLQEAQKRMKIKSHLTSWSSI
;
A
#
# COMPACT_ATOMS: atom_id res chain seq x y z
N MET A 1 -38.09 16.71 25.81
CA MET A 1 -37.47 16.93 24.48
C MET A 1 -36.30 15.96 24.37
N GLY A 2 -36.50 14.80 23.75
CA GLY A 2 -35.46 13.76 23.66
C GLY A 2 -34.41 14.14 22.63
N ALA A 3 -33.13 14.08 22.99
CA ALA A 3 -32.02 14.40 22.11
C ALA A 3 -32.11 13.60 20.80
N ALA A 4 -32.24 14.34 19.69
CA ALA A 4 -32.33 13.82 18.33
C ALA A 4 -30.96 13.34 17.81
N GLY A 5 -30.29 12.45 18.56
CA GLY A 5 -29.04 11.81 18.16
C GLY A 5 -29.29 10.60 17.27
N ALA A 6 -28.39 10.36 16.31
CA ALA A 6 -28.37 9.13 15.52
C ALA A 6 -28.16 7.91 16.45
N PRO A 7 -28.59 6.68 16.06
CA PRO A 7 -28.46 5.50 16.90
C PRO A 7 -27.03 5.25 17.42
N LEU A 8 -26.01 5.46 16.58
CA LEU A 8 -24.61 5.32 16.97
C LEU A 8 -24.17 6.36 18.00
N GLU A 9 -24.60 7.61 17.84
CA GLU A 9 -24.32 8.68 18.81
C GLU A 9 -24.96 8.38 20.17
N LYS A 10 -26.17 7.80 20.16
CA LYS A 10 -26.85 7.36 21.38
C LYS A 10 -26.18 6.14 22.02
N ALA A 11 -25.66 5.22 21.23
CA ALA A 11 -24.98 4.02 21.72
C ALA A 11 -23.63 4.37 22.38
N LEU A 12 -22.89 5.32 21.82
CA LEU A 12 -21.58 5.74 22.35
C LEU A 12 -21.70 6.79 23.45
N GLY A 13 -22.72 7.66 23.40
CA GLY A 13 -22.93 8.71 24.42
C GLY A 13 -21.69 9.57 24.62
N ASP A 14 -21.22 9.65 25.87
CA ASP A 14 -20.04 10.42 26.27
C ASP A 14 -18.71 9.78 25.81
N GLN A 15 -18.72 8.51 25.38
CA GLN A 15 -17.54 7.83 24.83
C GLN A 15 -17.31 8.16 23.34
N PHE A 16 -18.15 8.98 22.73
CA PHE A 16 -17.99 9.35 21.33
C PHE A 16 -16.69 10.16 21.15
N PRO A 17 -15.69 9.65 20.41
CA PRO A 17 -14.40 10.31 20.31
C PRO A 17 -14.51 11.73 19.73
N GLU A 18 -13.85 12.68 20.39
CA GLU A 18 -13.86 14.08 19.97
C GLU A 18 -13.10 14.24 18.64
N GLY A 19 -13.62 15.07 17.74
CA GLY A 19 -13.03 15.27 16.41
C GLY A 19 -13.33 14.17 15.39
N GLU A 20 -13.70 12.96 15.81
CA GLU A 20 -13.98 11.85 14.89
C GLU A 20 -15.33 11.97 14.16
N ARG A 21 -15.38 11.36 12.98
CA ARG A 21 -16.53 11.35 12.08
C ARG A 21 -16.77 9.92 11.58
N TYR A 22 -17.93 9.37 11.88
CA TYR A 22 -18.30 7.99 11.47
C TYR A 22 -19.31 8.02 10.33
N PHE A 23 -18.80 7.85 9.11
CA PHE A 23 -19.62 7.87 7.90
C PHE A 23 -19.55 6.53 7.18
N GLY A 24 -20.71 5.91 6.96
CA GLY A 24 -20.82 4.75 6.09
C GLY A 24 -20.63 5.15 4.62
N LEU A 25 -20.26 4.17 3.79
CA LEU A 25 -20.14 4.36 2.34
C LEU A 25 -21.30 3.66 1.62
N GLU A 26 -21.98 4.41 0.76
CA GLU A 26 -23.06 3.86 -0.07
C GLU A 26 -22.53 2.80 -1.04
N ASN A 27 -23.32 1.75 -1.26
CA ASN A 27 -22.99 0.67 -2.18
C ASN A 27 -23.63 0.94 -3.54
N PHE A 28 -22.86 0.82 -4.64
CA PHE A 28 -23.33 1.04 -6.01
C PHE A 28 -23.45 -0.25 -6.83
N GLY A 29 -23.70 -1.36 -6.16
CA GLY A 29 -23.74 -2.70 -6.73
C GLY A 29 -22.41 -3.43 -6.56
N HIS A 30 -22.41 -4.45 -5.69
CA HIS A 30 -21.30 -5.36 -5.39
C HIS A 30 -19.93 -4.71 -5.07
N ASN A 31 -19.88 -3.44 -4.69
CA ASN A 31 -18.63 -2.72 -4.34
C ASN A 31 -18.32 -2.71 -2.83
N CYS A 32 -18.92 -3.62 -2.05
CA CYS A 32 -18.67 -3.72 -0.60
C CYS A 32 -17.20 -4.04 -0.27
N TYR A 33 -16.51 -4.81 -1.12
CA TYR A 33 -15.07 -5.07 -1.00
C TYR A 33 -14.28 -3.75 -0.96
N CYS A 34 -14.60 -2.82 -1.86
CA CYS A 34 -14.00 -1.51 -1.95
C CYS A 34 -14.32 -0.66 -0.71
N ASN A 35 -15.61 -0.57 -0.35
CA ASN A 35 -16.03 0.20 0.83
C ASN A 35 -15.35 -0.30 2.13
N SER A 36 -15.19 -1.62 2.29
CA SER A 36 -14.55 -2.20 3.48
C SER A 36 -13.07 -1.82 3.60
N VAL A 37 -12.33 -1.85 2.49
CA VAL A 37 -10.91 -1.46 2.45
C VAL A 37 -10.74 0.05 2.65
N LEU A 38 -11.60 0.86 2.02
CA LEU A 38 -11.57 2.32 2.20
C LEU A 38 -11.80 2.72 3.67
N GLN A 39 -12.73 2.05 4.36
CA GLN A 39 -12.96 2.26 5.79
C GLN A 39 -11.74 1.84 6.61
N ALA A 40 -11.16 0.67 6.35
CA ALA A 40 -9.96 0.21 7.05
C ALA A 40 -8.80 1.21 6.90
N LEU A 41 -8.54 1.69 5.68
CA LEU A 41 -7.51 2.70 5.40
C LEU A 41 -7.83 4.06 6.04
N TYR A 42 -9.11 4.47 6.11
CA TYR A 42 -9.50 5.71 6.78
C TYR A 42 -9.16 5.70 8.27
N PHE A 43 -9.32 4.55 8.94
CA PHE A 43 -8.99 4.41 10.35
C PHE A 43 -7.52 4.09 10.62
N CYS A 44 -6.69 3.93 9.58
CA CYS A 44 -5.24 4.05 9.72
C CYS A 44 -4.86 5.54 9.87
N VAL A 45 -4.93 6.05 11.10
CA VAL A 45 -4.75 7.49 11.41
C VAL A 45 -3.52 8.12 10.74
N PRO A 46 -2.31 7.52 10.78
CA PRO A 46 -1.15 8.16 10.16
C PRO A 46 -1.25 8.26 8.63
N PHE A 47 -1.85 7.26 7.98
CA PHE A 47 -2.13 7.29 6.53
C PHE A 47 -3.19 8.34 6.19
N ARG A 48 -4.29 8.40 6.96
CA ARG A 48 -5.36 9.41 6.80
C ARG A 48 -4.80 10.82 6.89
N GLU A 49 -4.01 11.13 7.92
CA GLU A 49 -3.46 12.47 8.15
C GLU A 49 -2.50 12.91 7.03
N GLN A 50 -1.61 12.01 6.60
CA GLN A 50 -0.69 12.28 5.49
C GLN A 50 -1.43 12.53 4.18
N LEU A 51 -2.49 11.76 3.91
CA LEU A 51 -3.32 11.95 2.71
C LEU A 51 -4.09 13.28 2.74
N LEU A 52 -4.64 13.66 3.89
CA LEU A 52 -5.31 14.95 4.06
C LEU A 52 -4.33 16.13 3.90
N GLN A 53 -3.12 16.00 4.44
CA GLN A 53 -2.06 17.00 4.29
C GLN A 53 -1.60 17.12 2.83
N TYR A 54 -1.41 15.99 2.14
CA TYR A 54 -1.13 15.95 0.71
C TYR A 54 -2.21 16.71 -0.07
N TYR A 55 -3.49 16.45 0.21
CA TYR A 55 -4.58 17.11 -0.48
C TYR A 55 -4.61 18.62 -0.22
N ALA A 56 -4.43 19.04 1.03
CA ALA A 56 -4.40 20.47 1.39
C ALA A 56 -3.30 21.25 0.66
N ASN A 57 -2.13 20.63 0.45
CA ASN A 57 -0.99 21.25 -0.24
C ASN A 57 -1.19 21.33 -1.76
N ASN A 58 -1.92 20.38 -2.35
CA ASN A 58 -2.06 20.26 -3.80
C ASN A 58 -3.40 20.78 -4.35
N LYS A 59 -4.40 21.04 -3.50
CA LYS A 59 -5.77 21.46 -3.90
C LYS A 59 -5.81 22.75 -4.74
N ASN A 60 -4.80 23.61 -4.64
CA ASN A 60 -4.73 24.89 -5.34
C ASN A 60 -4.00 24.82 -6.70
N LEU A 61 -3.49 23.64 -7.08
CA LEU A 61 -2.93 23.42 -8.41
C LEU A 61 -4.09 23.14 -9.36
N VAL A 62 -4.48 24.16 -10.12
CA VAL A 62 -5.61 24.15 -11.08
C VAL A 62 -5.43 23.10 -12.19
N ASP A 63 -4.27 22.43 -12.27
CA ASP A 63 -3.86 21.51 -13.32
C ASP A 63 -3.53 20.08 -12.83
N THR A 64 -3.84 19.73 -11.57
CA THR A 64 -3.61 18.34 -11.13
C THR A 64 -4.60 17.41 -11.83
N GLU A 65 -4.09 16.59 -12.75
CA GLU A 65 -4.87 15.53 -13.38
C GLU A 65 -5.52 14.67 -12.30
N GLU A 66 -6.86 14.62 -12.30
CA GLU A 66 -7.61 13.77 -11.40
C GLU A 66 -7.12 12.31 -11.56
N ASN A 67 -6.79 11.67 -10.45
CA ASN A 67 -6.28 10.31 -10.38
C ASN A 67 -6.80 9.61 -9.11
N LEU A 68 -6.45 8.34 -8.90
CA LEU A 68 -6.99 7.58 -7.76
C LEU A 68 -6.59 8.18 -6.40
N LEU A 69 -5.37 8.72 -6.31
CA LEU A 69 -4.86 9.37 -5.10
C LEU A 69 -5.67 10.63 -4.77
N THR A 70 -5.90 11.51 -5.75
CA THR A 70 -6.69 12.73 -5.54
C THR A 70 -8.15 12.41 -5.21
N CYS A 71 -8.76 11.41 -5.87
CA CYS A 71 -10.13 10.98 -5.56
C CYS A 71 -10.25 10.40 -4.14
N LEU A 72 -9.25 9.62 -3.69
CA LEU A 72 -9.21 9.08 -2.33
C LEU A 72 -9.06 10.20 -1.31
N ALA A 73 -8.16 11.15 -1.57
CA ALA A 73 -7.89 12.27 -0.69
C ALA A 73 -9.11 13.21 -0.58
N GLU A 74 -9.82 13.42 -1.69
CA GLU A 74 -11.09 14.14 -1.70
C GLU A 74 -12.14 13.40 -0.84
N LEU A 75 -12.30 12.08 -1.01
CA LEU A 75 -13.24 11.29 -0.22
C LEU A 75 -12.94 11.40 1.29
N PHE A 76 -11.68 11.26 1.70
CA PHE A 76 -11.29 11.35 3.10
C PHE A 76 -11.49 12.76 3.67
N THR A 77 -11.27 13.78 2.83
CA THR A 77 -11.56 15.18 3.17
C THR A 77 -13.07 15.40 3.32
N GLN A 78 -13.89 14.83 2.43
CA GLN A 78 -15.34 14.90 2.49
C GLN A 78 -15.90 14.25 3.76
N ILE A 79 -15.30 13.17 4.27
CA ILE A 79 -15.68 12.56 5.56
C ILE A 79 -15.27 13.46 6.72
N SER A 80 -14.00 13.88 6.75
CA SER A 80 -13.42 14.61 7.90
C SER A 80 -13.97 16.03 8.07
N SER A 81 -14.45 16.64 6.98
CA SER A 81 -15.05 17.99 6.99
C SER A 81 -16.55 18.02 7.32
N GLN A 82 -17.17 16.85 7.58
CA GLN A 82 -18.61 16.82 7.88
C GLN A 82 -18.94 17.54 9.19
N LYS A 83 -20.04 18.31 9.15
CA LYS A 83 -20.59 18.97 10.34
C LYS A 83 -21.27 17.97 11.28
N LYS A 84 -21.92 16.94 10.70
CA LYS A 84 -22.56 15.87 11.47
C LYS A 84 -21.49 14.88 11.95
N LYS A 85 -21.67 14.34 13.16
CA LYS A 85 -20.80 13.30 13.71
C LYS A 85 -20.96 11.97 12.99
N THR A 86 -22.16 11.68 12.50
CA THR A 86 -22.49 10.44 11.82
C THR A 86 -23.27 10.66 10.52
N GLY A 87 -23.17 9.72 9.58
CA GLY A 87 -23.94 9.78 8.33
C GLY A 87 -23.51 8.73 7.29
N VAL A 88 -23.85 9.02 6.03
CA VAL A 88 -23.50 8.19 4.88
C VAL A 88 -22.97 9.10 3.76
N ILE A 89 -21.89 8.68 3.09
CA ILE A 89 -21.30 9.35 1.93
C ILE A 89 -21.28 8.39 0.73
N ALA A 90 -21.49 8.97 -0.44
CA ALA A 90 -21.49 8.28 -1.72
C ALA A 90 -20.12 8.41 -2.40
N PRO A 91 -19.25 7.38 -2.44
CA PRO A 91 -17.90 7.47 -3.02
C PRO A 91 -17.90 7.45 -4.57
N LYS A 92 -18.75 8.25 -5.22
CA LYS A 92 -19.01 8.19 -6.67
C LYS A 92 -17.76 8.49 -7.50
N CYS A 93 -17.07 9.60 -7.21
CA CYS A 93 -15.86 10.02 -7.91
C CYS A 93 -14.77 8.93 -7.84
N PHE A 94 -14.47 8.43 -6.63
CA PHE A 94 -13.50 7.35 -6.44
C PHE A 94 -13.86 6.07 -7.21
N VAL A 95 -15.11 5.60 -7.09
CA VAL A 95 -15.56 4.38 -7.77
C VAL A 95 -15.53 4.53 -9.29
N GLN A 96 -15.92 5.69 -9.83
CA GLN A 96 -15.85 5.98 -11.26
C GLN A 96 -14.40 5.98 -11.76
N ARG A 97 -13.48 6.60 -11.02
CA ARG A 97 -12.06 6.63 -11.34
C ARG A 97 -11.43 5.23 -11.30
N LEU A 98 -11.73 4.44 -10.27
CA LEU A 98 -11.29 3.04 -10.13
C LEU A 98 -11.71 2.20 -11.34
N LYS A 99 -12.99 2.28 -11.73
CA LYS A 99 -13.51 1.58 -12.91
C LYS A 99 -12.84 2.05 -14.20
N LYS A 100 -12.54 3.34 -14.32
CA LYS A 100 -11.87 3.85 -15.52
C LYS A 100 -10.45 3.28 -15.66
N GLN A 101 -9.69 3.23 -14.57
CA GLN A 101 -8.28 2.85 -14.57
C GLN A 101 -8.02 1.36 -14.68
N ASN A 102 -8.84 0.50 -14.04
CA ASN A 102 -8.58 -0.93 -14.01
C ASN A 102 -9.81 -1.74 -14.44
N GLU A 103 -9.59 -2.60 -15.44
CA GLU A 103 -10.62 -3.39 -16.10
C GLU A 103 -11.26 -4.44 -15.18
N ILE A 104 -10.48 -5.01 -14.25
CA ILE A 104 -10.95 -6.02 -13.28
C ILE A 104 -12.11 -5.44 -12.44
N PHE A 105 -11.98 -4.18 -12.03
CA PHE A 105 -12.96 -3.49 -11.19
C PHE A 105 -14.11 -2.85 -11.97
N ARG A 106 -14.12 -2.87 -13.31
CA ARG A 106 -15.22 -2.32 -14.14
C ARG A 106 -16.52 -3.10 -14.00
N SER A 107 -16.40 -4.42 -13.79
CA SER A 107 -17.53 -5.32 -13.74
C SER A 107 -18.45 -5.02 -12.54
N TYR A 108 -19.69 -5.48 -12.63
CA TYR A 108 -20.62 -5.49 -11.49
C TYR A 108 -20.48 -6.78 -10.67
N MET A 109 -19.33 -7.46 -10.71
CA MET A 109 -19.09 -8.67 -9.92
C MET A 109 -18.45 -8.32 -8.58
N HIS A 110 -18.66 -9.17 -7.58
CA HIS A 110 -17.85 -9.14 -6.37
C HIS A 110 -16.38 -9.38 -6.73
N GLN A 111 -15.48 -8.68 -6.03
CA GLN A 111 -14.04 -8.77 -6.20
C GLN A 111 -13.39 -9.09 -4.86
N ASP A 112 -12.16 -9.58 -4.91
CA ASP A 112 -11.36 -9.80 -3.71
C ASP A 112 -10.92 -8.46 -3.10
N ALA A 113 -11.24 -8.25 -1.83
CA ALA A 113 -10.85 -7.04 -1.09
C ALA A 113 -9.33 -6.93 -0.94
N HIS A 114 -8.63 -8.06 -0.83
CA HIS A 114 -7.17 -8.10 -0.76
C HIS A 114 -6.54 -7.67 -2.08
N GLU A 115 -7.06 -8.15 -3.21
CA GLU A 115 -6.60 -7.73 -4.53
C GLU A 115 -6.83 -6.22 -4.75
N PHE A 116 -7.99 -5.70 -4.35
CA PHE A 116 -8.26 -4.27 -4.39
C PHE A 116 -7.30 -3.45 -3.51
N LEU A 117 -7.01 -3.90 -2.28
CA LEU A 117 -6.06 -3.23 -1.39
C LEU A 117 -4.66 -3.16 -2.03
N LYS A 118 -4.16 -4.28 -2.55
CA LYS A 118 -2.84 -4.36 -3.20
C LYS A 118 -2.77 -3.45 -4.42
N TYR A 119 -3.80 -3.48 -5.27
CA TYR A 119 -3.87 -2.58 -6.42
C TYR A 119 -3.85 -1.12 -5.98
N LEU A 120 -4.69 -0.74 -5.02
CA LEU A 120 -4.81 0.63 -4.55
C LEU A 120 -3.46 1.13 -4.01
N LEU A 121 -2.82 0.42 -3.07
CA LEU A 121 -1.56 0.86 -2.48
C LEU A 121 -0.43 1.02 -3.51
N ASN A 122 -0.31 0.08 -4.45
CA ASN A 122 0.68 0.18 -5.53
C ASN A 122 0.40 1.38 -6.45
N GLU A 123 -0.86 1.60 -6.86
CA GLU A 123 -1.23 2.75 -7.69
C GLU A 123 -0.94 4.08 -6.97
N LEU A 124 -1.20 4.17 -5.66
CA LEU A 124 -0.85 5.37 -4.88
C LEU A 124 0.67 5.61 -4.84
N VAL A 125 1.46 4.55 -4.68
CA VAL A 125 2.92 4.63 -4.72
C VAL A 125 3.39 5.13 -6.08
N ASP A 126 2.92 4.52 -7.17
CA ASP A 126 3.31 4.89 -8.54
C ASP A 126 2.99 6.35 -8.86
N ILE A 127 1.83 6.86 -8.41
CA ILE A 127 1.46 8.27 -8.58
C ILE A 127 2.45 9.18 -7.83
N LEU A 128 2.72 8.90 -6.55
CA LEU A 128 3.62 9.70 -5.73
C LEU A 128 5.07 9.69 -6.24
N GLU A 129 5.52 8.55 -6.76
CA GLU A 129 6.85 8.43 -7.37
C GLU A 129 6.95 9.26 -8.64
N LYS A 130 5.93 9.21 -9.52
CA LYS A 130 5.87 10.03 -10.73
C LYS A 130 5.87 11.52 -10.41
N GLU A 131 5.08 11.95 -9.43
CA GLU A 131 5.05 13.35 -8.97
C GLU A 131 6.42 13.80 -8.43
N SER A 132 7.10 12.96 -7.64
CA SER A 132 8.43 13.31 -7.13
C SER A 132 9.49 13.34 -8.23
N GLN A 133 9.37 12.52 -9.27
CA GLN A 133 10.28 12.53 -10.41
C GLN A 133 10.08 13.79 -11.26
N ALA A 134 8.83 14.17 -11.53
CA ALA A 134 8.50 15.40 -12.26
C ALA A 134 9.01 16.67 -11.55
N ALA A 135 8.87 16.74 -10.22
CA ALA A 135 9.39 17.86 -9.43
C ALA A 135 10.93 17.97 -9.47
N LYS A 136 11.66 16.87 -9.74
CA LYS A 136 13.12 16.87 -9.87
C LYS A 136 13.58 17.29 -11.26
N SER A 137 12.83 16.96 -12.32
CA SER A 137 13.19 17.35 -13.70
C SER A 137 13.04 18.84 -13.97
N ASP A 138 12.10 19.53 -13.31
CA ASP A 138 11.91 20.98 -13.49
C ASP A 138 13.07 21.81 -12.92
N HIS A 139 13.87 21.25 -12.02
CA HIS A 139 14.95 21.96 -11.34
C HIS A 139 16.34 21.85 -12.02
N GLU A 140 16.49 20.99 -13.04
CA GLU A 140 17.73 20.83 -13.82
C GLU A 140 17.79 21.74 -15.07
N THR A 141 16.72 22.48 -15.41
CA THR A 141 16.67 23.29 -16.65
C THR A 141 17.09 24.77 -16.46
N THR A 142 17.38 25.22 -15.24
CA THR A 142 17.89 26.58 -14.97
C THR A 142 19.40 26.59 -14.71
N SER A 143 20.20 26.33 -15.74
CA SER A 143 21.61 26.74 -15.81
C SER A 143 21.85 27.38 -17.19
N PRO A 144 22.41 28.59 -17.31
CA PRO A 144 22.70 29.19 -18.61
C PRO A 144 23.78 28.39 -19.36
N PRO A 145 23.73 28.28 -20.70
CA PRO A 145 24.75 27.58 -21.47
C PRO A 145 25.97 28.49 -21.68
N GLU A 146 27.01 28.33 -20.87
CA GLU A 146 28.34 28.81 -21.24
C GLU A 146 29.07 27.77 -22.11
N LYS A 147 29.59 28.24 -23.23
CA LYS A 147 30.12 27.46 -24.34
C LYS A 147 31.61 27.10 -24.16
N ILE A 148 32.01 26.02 -24.86
CA ILE A 148 33.38 25.60 -25.32
C ILE A 148 34.16 24.80 -24.24
N ALA A 149 34.72 23.59 -24.44
CA ALA A 149 35.33 22.95 -25.62
C ALA A 149 35.21 21.40 -25.64
N ASN A 150 35.47 20.84 -26.82
CA ASN A 150 35.45 19.43 -27.24
C ASN A 150 36.36 18.46 -26.45
N GLY A 151 35.82 17.28 -26.12
CA GLY A 151 36.57 16.07 -25.73
C GLY A 151 35.76 14.78 -26.04
N PRO A 152 36.39 13.67 -26.48
CA PRO A 152 35.67 12.49 -26.97
C PRO A 152 34.90 11.76 -25.86
N LYS A 153 33.64 11.44 -26.16
CA LYS A 153 32.71 10.71 -25.29
C LYS A 153 33.17 9.25 -25.11
N THR A 154 33.69 8.91 -23.95
CA THR A 154 33.59 7.55 -23.41
C THR A 154 32.29 7.46 -22.62
N ALA A 155 31.36 6.65 -23.12
CA ALA A 155 30.12 6.32 -22.44
C ALA A 155 30.45 5.51 -21.17
N LEU A 156 30.54 6.20 -20.03
CA LEU A 156 30.49 5.58 -18.72
C LEU A 156 29.02 5.32 -18.39
N ALA A 157 28.65 4.04 -18.50
CA ALA A 157 27.41 3.51 -17.99
C ALA A 157 27.37 3.67 -16.46
N ASN A 158 26.91 4.85 -16.01
CA ASN A 158 26.56 5.06 -14.61
C ASN A 158 25.16 4.48 -14.38
N GLY A 159 25.10 3.16 -14.26
CA GLY A 159 24.00 2.47 -13.59
C GLY A 159 24.05 2.77 -12.10
N ALA A 160 23.80 4.03 -11.72
CA ALA A 160 23.50 4.35 -10.34
C ALA A 160 22.16 3.68 -10.04
N GLN A 161 22.19 2.60 -9.26
CA GLN A 161 21.02 2.06 -8.58
C GLN A 161 20.47 3.20 -7.72
N LYS A 162 19.56 3.99 -8.28
CA LYS A 162 18.88 5.08 -7.57
C LYS A 162 18.08 4.38 -6.49
N GLU A 163 18.41 4.61 -5.21
CA GLU A 163 17.64 4.04 -4.12
C GLU A 163 16.15 4.34 -4.35
N PRO A 164 15.28 3.34 -4.29
CA PRO A 164 13.87 3.51 -4.60
C PRO A 164 13.27 4.55 -3.67
N LEU A 165 12.41 5.42 -4.22
CA LEU A 165 11.87 6.54 -3.48
C LEU A 165 10.91 6.05 -2.40
N VAL A 166 11.20 6.38 -1.15
CA VAL A 166 10.33 5.98 -0.03
C VAL A 166 9.18 6.99 0.13
N THR A 167 8.06 6.70 -0.52
CA THR A 167 6.79 7.43 -0.33
C THR A 167 6.25 7.30 1.09
N TRP A 168 5.30 8.16 1.47
CA TRP A 168 4.63 8.06 2.77
C TRP A 168 3.70 6.82 2.85
N VAL A 169 3.24 6.27 1.73
CA VAL A 169 2.56 4.96 1.69
C VAL A 169 3.52 3.87 2.19
N HIS A 170 4.77 3.89 1.73
CA HIS A 170 5.79 2.97 2.23
C HIS A 170 6.02 3.14 3.73
N LYS A 171 6.08 4.37 4.23
CA LYS A 171 6.26 4.60 5.68
C LYS A 171 5.15 3.96 6.52
N ASN A 172 3.92 3.86 6.01
CA ASN A 172 2.81 3.27 6.77
C ASN A 172 2.79 1.74 6.72
N PHE A 173 2.97 1.17 5.53
CA PHE A 173 2.63 -0.23 5.27
C PHE A 173 3.81 -1.09 4.85
N HIS A 174 4.96 -0.50 4.48
CA HIS A 174 6.10 -1.26 3.99
C HIS A 174 6.77 -2.05 5.12
N GLY A 175 6.94 -3.34 4.89
CA GLY A 175 7.86 -4.21 5.60
C GLY A 175 8.82 -4.93 4.65
N MET A 176 9.84 -5.55 5.21
CA MET A 176 10.82 -6.35 4.47
C MET A 176 10.88 -7.75 5.05
N LEU A 177 10.82 -8.75 4.17
CA LEU A 177 11.01 -10.16 4.48
C LEU A 177 12.27 -10.69 3.81
N THR A 178 12.88 -11.71 4.39
CA THR A 178 13.98 -12.46 3.80
C THR A 178 13.50 -13.87 3.48
N ASN A 179 13.49 -14.20 2.20
CA ASN A 179 13.26 -15.53 1.67
C ASN A 179 14.58 -16.29 1.62
N GLU A 180 14.72 -17.28 2.49
CA GLU A 180 15.92 -18.10 2.57
C GLU A 180 15.63 -19.50 2.03
N THR A 181 16.48 -20.00 1.14
CA THR A 181 16.42 -21.36 0.58
C THR A 181 17.75 -22.07 0.77
N ARG A 182 17.74 -23.21 1.45
CA ARG A 182 18.90 -24.08 1.67
C ARG A 182 18.78 -25.32 0.80
N CYS A 183 19.73 -25.54 -0.10
CA CYS A 183 19.86 -26.78 -0.85
C CYS A 183 20.20 -27.95 0.08
N LEU A 184 19.48 -29.07 0.02
CA LEU A 184 19.81 -30.25 0.84
C LEU A 184 20.93 -31.10 0.25
N SER A 185 21.28 -30.92 -1.03
CA SER A 185 22.32 -31.71 -1.72
C SER A 185 23.71 -31.08 -1.68
N CYS A 186 23.82 -29.75 -1.57
CA CYS A 186 25.10 -29.05 -1.48
C CYS A 186 25.20 -28.09 -0.30
N GLU A 187 24.14 -27.98 0.51
CA GLU A 187 24.06 -27.11 1.69
C GLU A 187 24.18 -25.60 1.42
N THR A 188 24.32 -25.19 0.15
CA THR A 188 24.30 -23.77 -0.25
C THR A 188 23.00 -23.12 0.20
N VAL A 189 23.13 -21.98 0.87
CA VAL A 189 22.01 -21.14 1.31
C VAL A 189 21.95 -19.91 0.42
N THR A 190 20.79 -19.66 -0.18
CA THR A 190 20.48 -18.41 -0.86
C THR A 190 19.47 -17.63 -0.02
N ALA A 191 19.66 -16.31 0.05
CA ALA A 191 18.74 -15.40 0.74
C ALA A 191 18.40 -14.25 -0.19
N ARG A 192 17.12 -13.89 -0.27
CA ARG A 192 16.62 -12.75 -1.04
C ARG A 192 15.71 -11.92 -0.17
N ASP A 193 15.98 -10.63 -0.12
CA ASP A 193 15.10 -9.68 0.56
C ASP A 193 14.00 -9.24 -0.39
N GLU A 194 12.76 -9.25 0.09
CA GLU A 194 11.57 -8.80 -0.63
C GLU A 194 10.78 -7.84 0.25
N THR A 195 10.18 -6.84 -0.39
CA THR A 195 9.36 -5.83 0.28
C THR A 195 7.89 -6.23 0.19
N PHE A 196 7.09 -5.82 1.17
CA PHE A 196 5.66 -6.12 1.21
C PHE A 196 4.86 -4.97 1.81
N PHE A 197 3.59 -4.85 1.43
CA PHE A 197 2.61 -3.97 2.09
C PHE A 197 1.65 -4.72 3.02
N ASP A 198 1.55 -6.04 2.83
CA ASP A 198 0.69 -6.93 3.57
C ASP A 198 1.39 -8.27 3.82
N LEU A 199 0.93 -8.99 4.84
CA LEU A 199 1.37 -10.35 5.13
C LEU A 199 0.20 -11.31 4.92
N SER A 200 0.29 -12.12 3.89
CA SER A 200 -0.64 -13.22 3.66
C SER A 200 -0.23 -14.41 4.53
N LEU A 201 -1.12 -14.82 5.45
CA LEU A 201 -0.86 -15.89 6.41
C LEU A 201 -1.73 -17.10 6.10
N ASP A 202 -1.12 -18.28 6.10
CA ASP A 202 -1.87 -19.53 6.07
C ASP A 202 -2.61 -19.72 7.40
N ILE A 203 -3.93 -19.94 7.30
CA ILE A 203 -4.79 -20.11 8.46
C ILE A 203 -4.90 -21.59 8.80
N GLU A 204 -4.31 -21.97 9.93
CA GLU A 204 -4.55 -23.27 10.54
C GLU A 204 -5.86 -23.27 11.34
N GLN A 205 -6.65 -24.33 11.18
CA GLN A 205 -7.93 -24.46 11.87
C GLN A 205 -7.73 -24.47 13.41
N ASN A 206 -8.57 -23.73 14.13
CA ASN A 206 -8.54 -23.63 15.60
C ASN A 206 -7.21 -23.08 16.17
N ARG A 207 -6.47 -22.27 15.40
CA ARG A 207 -5.26 -21.60 15.85
C ARG A 207 -5.44 -20.10 16.00
N SER A 208 -4.57 -19.50 16.81
CA SER A 208 -4.50 -18.04 16.97
C SER A 208 -3.64 -17.40 15.87
N ILE A 209 -3.83 -16.10 15.64
CA ILE A 209 -2.99 -15.31 14.71
C ILE A 209 -1.51 -15.41 15.09
N THR A 210 -1.17 -15.39 16.38
CA THR A 210 0.21 -15.56 16.86
C THR A 210 0.79 -16.92 16.44
N CYS A 211 -0.02 -17.97 16.40
CA CYS A 211 0.40 -19.28 15.90
C CYS A 211 0.64 -19.25 14.39
N CYS A 212 -0.28 -18.68 13.61
CA CYS A 212 -0.14 -18.56 12.16
C CYS A 212 1.10 -17.71 11.78
N LEU A 213 1.38 -16.63 12.51
CA LEU A 213 2.59 -15.81 12.32
C LEU A 213 3.87 -16.59 12.62
N LYS A 214 3.87 -17.44 13.65
CA LYS A 214 5.01 -18.33 13.91
C LYS A 214 5.18 -19.37 12.80
N ASN A 215 4.06 -19.90 12.30
CA ASN A 215 4.07 -20.86 11.21
C ASN A 215 4.53 -20.26 9.88
N PHE A 216 4.19 -18.99 9.61
CA PHE A 216 4.68 -18.24 8.44
C PHE A 216 6.21 -18.22 8.35
N SER A 217 6.90 -18.15 9.50
CA SER A 217 8.36 -18.21 9.56
C SER A 217 8.94 -19.61 9.81
N SER A 218 8.10 -20.64 9.73
CA SER A 218 8.55 -22.03 9.80
C SER A 218 9.33 -22.42 8.55
N THR A 219 10.07 -23.52 8.65
CA THR A 219 10.82 -24.06 7.52
C THR A 219 9.97 -25.09 6.78
N GLU A 220 9.70 -24.84 5.51
CA GLU A 220 9.03 -25.76 4.59
C GLU A 220 10.05 -26.59 3.80
N ALA A 221 9.73 -27.86 3.54
CA ALA A 221 10.58 -28.75 2.75
C ALA A 221 10.08 -28.83 1.31
N LEU A 222 10.89 -28.37 0.37
CA LEU A 222 10.68 -28.44 -1.07
C LEU A 222 11.15 -29.80 -1.59
N ASN A 223 10.21 -30.70 -1.85
CA ASN A 223 10.49 -32.09 -2.23
C ASN A 223 9.63 -32.55 -3.42
N ALA A 224 9.95 -33.73 -3.98
CA ALA A 224 9.22 -34.36 -5.08
C ALA A 224 8.95 -33.42 -6.28
N LYS A 225 7.72 -32.89 -6.41
CA LYS A 225 7.29 -32.02 -7.51
C LYS A 225 7.70 -30.55 -7.31
N ASP A 226 7.97 -30.15 -6.08
CA ASP A 226 8.26 -28.77 -5.69
C ASP A 226 9.77 -28.53 -5.52
N LYS A 227 10.61 -29.37 -6.15
CA LYS A 227 12.07 -29.20 -6.12
C LYS A 227 12.48 -27.84 -6.69
N PHE A 228 13.44 -27.19 -6.05
CA PHE A 228 13.99 -25.92 -6.51
C PHE A 228 15.18 -26.15 -7.44
N PHE A 229 15.43 -25.22 -8.37
CA PHE A 229 16.63 -25.27 -9.20
C PHE A 229 17.84 -24.72 -8.45
N CYS A 230 18.89 -25.53 -8.27
CA CYS A 230 20.11 -25.14 -7.60
C CYS A 230 21.20 -24.79 -8.61
N ASP A 231 21.63 -23.53 -8.64
CA ASP A 231 22.68 -23.06 -9.56
C ASP A 231 24.02 -23.79 -9.34
N ASN A 232 24.41 -24.06 -8.09
CA ASN A 232 25.64 -24.78 -7.78
C ASN A 232 25.65 -26.25 -8.28
N ARG A 233 24.46 -26.85 -8.46
CA ARG A 233 24.31 -28.24 -8.95
C ARG A 233 23.76 -28.29 -10.37
N CYS A 234 23.45 -27.14 -10.98
CA CYS A 234 22.79 -26.99 -12.28
C CYS A 234 21.61 -27.95 -12.50
N SER A 235 20.81 -28.22 -11.46
CA SER A 235 19.72 -29.21 -11.50
C SER A 235 18.68 -28.98 -10.40
N LEU A 236 17.52 -29.63 -10.53
CA LEU A 236 16.44 -29.61 -9.52
C LEU A 236 16.84 -30.43 -8.29
N GLN A 237 16.80 -29.81 -7.12
CA GLN A 237 17.22 -30.38 -5.85
C GLN A 237 16.14 -30.22 -4.79
N GLU A 238 16.21 -31.04 -3.74
CA GLU A 238 15.42 -30.85 -2.54
C GLU A 238 15.98 -29.68 -1.74
N ALA A 239 15.11 -28.90 -1.12
CA ALA A 239 15.49 -27.73 -0.33
C ALA A 239 14.66 -27.57 0.94
N GLN A 240 15.18 -26.75 1.84
CA GLN A 240 14.42 -26.13 2.91
C GLN A 240 14.24 -24.65 2.59
N LYS A 241 13.00 -24.16 2.60
CA LYS A 241 12.67 -22.75 2.41
C LYS A 241 12.06 -22.18 3.68
N ARG A 242 12.34 -20.92 3.99
CA ARG A 242 11.74 -20.21 5.13
C ARG A 242 11.65 -18.71 4.85
N MET A 243 10.61 -18.07 5.35
CA MET A 243 10.38 -16.63 5.23
C MET A 243 10.57 -15.97 6.59
N LYS A 244 11.42 -14.95 6.69
CA LYS A 244 11.65 -14.22 7.96
C LYS A 244 11.28 -12.77 7.82
N ILE A 245 10.55 -12.22 8.79
CA ILE A 245 10.33 -10.78 8.87
C ILE A 245 11.62 -10.12 9.34
N LYS A 246 12.20 -9.24 8.52
CA LYS A 246 13.49 -8.59 8.78
C LYS A 246 13.31 -7.24 9.48
N SER A 247 12.38 -6.43 9.00
CA SER A 247 12.04 -5.14 9.63
C SER A 247 10.69 -4.63 9.15
N HIS A 248 10.08 -3.78 9.98
CA HIS A 248 9.06 -2.80 9.58
C HIS A 248 9.68 -1.40 9.65
N LEU A 249 9.35 -0.52 8.70
CA LEU A 249 9.86 0.86 8.67
C LEU A 249 9.30 1.74 9.80
N THR A 250 8.26 1.29 10.50
CA THR A 250 7.69 1.98 11.66
C THR A 250 8.08 1.29 12.95
N SER A 251 8.83 2.02 13.78
CA SER A 251 9.03 1.72 15.19
C SER A 251 7.66 1.64 15.88
N TRP A 252 7.15 0.43 16.08
CA TRP A 252 6.10 0.16 17.05
C TRP A 252 6.69 0.29 18.46
N SER A 253 6.98 1.52 18.86
CA SER A 253 7.14 1.88 20.26
C SER A 253 5.76 2.26 20.77
N SER A 254 5.11 1.35 21.50
CA SER A 254 3.82 1.47 22.22
C SER A 254 2.63 0.74 21.59
N ILE A 255 2.58 -0.59 21.77
CA ILE A 255 1.40 -1.28 22.32
C ILE A 255 1.88 -2.08 23.52
#